data_AF-A0A3M1CMU4-F1
#
_entry.id   AF-A0A3M1CMU4-F1
#
_cell.length_a   1.000
_cell.length_b   1.000
_cell.length_c   1.000
_cell.angle_alpha   90.00
_cell.angle_beta   90.00
_cell.angle_gamma   90.00
#
_symmetry.space_group_name_H-M   'P 1'
#
loop_
_entity.id
_entity.type
_entity.pdbx_description
1 polymer ?
#
loop_
_entity_poly.entity_id
_entity_poly.type
_entity_poly.pdbx_seq_one_letter_code
_entity_poly.pdbx_strand_id
1 'polypeptide(L)'
;RGPFVPCKSCGFTPTATERQVAWLFSEHHLSAAELAEAARRIREGERPDPPRSLLEQARVEMGAAPLSDRARTPLRSDQLVLLTAANLLLTPLVGLALWWGLRADRPVAARQAIRLTLTVIVGLAVMWTALLLNWSTSPA
;
A
#
# COMPACT_ATOMS: atom_id res chain seq x y z
N ARG A 1 -0.84 -17.62 -24.07
CA ARG A 1 -0.14 -16.31 -24.16
C ARG A 1 -0.17 -15.70 -22.78
N GLY A 2 0.96 -15.23 -22.23
CA GLY A 2 1.01 -14.80 -20.83
C GLY A 2 0.20 -13.52 -20.57
N PRO A 3 -0.41 -13.36 -19.38
CA PRO A 3 -1.28 -12.23 -19.03
C PRO A 3 -0.55 -10.87 -18.88
N PHE A 4 0.77 -10.83 -19.07
CA PHE A 4 1.59 -9.62 -18.85
C PHE A 4 2.20 -9.04 -20.13
N VAL A 5 1.70 -9.45 -21.30
CA VAL A 5 2.13 -8.90 -22.59
C VAL A 5 1.22 -7.71 -22.95
N PRO A 6 1.76 -6.61 -23.52
CA PRO A 6 0.94 -5.50 -24.00
C PRO A 6 -0.20 -5.98 -24.91
N CYS A 7 -1.40 -5.44 -24.69
CA CYS A 7 -2.55 -5.72 -25.53
C CYS A 7 -2.28 -5.28 -26.96
N LYS A 8 -2.46 -6.17 -27.94
CA LYS A 8 -2.23 -5.84 -29.37
C LYS A 8 -3.21 -4.82 -29.94
N SER A 9 -4.38 -4.67 -29.34
CA SER A 9 -5.44 -3.76 -29.83
C SER A 9 -5.29 -2.34 -29.29
N CYS A 10 -4.98 -2.18 -27.99
CA CYS A 10 -4.92 -0.87 -27.35
C CYS A 10 -3.56 -0.51 -26.74
N GLY A 11 -2.55 -1.40 -26.82
CA GLY A 11 -1.22 -1.18 -26.25
C GLY A 11 -1.15 -1.23 -24.73
N PHE A 12 -2.28 -1.40 -24.04
CA PHE A 12 -2.33 -1.38 -22.59
C PHE A 12 -1.53 -2.53 -21.97
N THR A 13 -0.72 -2.21 -20.97
CA THR A 13 0.08 -3.17 -20.19
C THR A 13 -0.31 -3.07 -18.72
N PRO A 14 -0.88 -4.12 -18.11
CA PRO A 14 -1.32 -4.05 -16.73
C PRO A 14 -0.13 -3.90 -15.76
N THR A 15 -0.29 -3.02 -14.77
CA THR A 15 0.69 -2.73 -13.72
C THR A 15 0.15 -3.02 -12.32
N ALA A 16 1.03 -3.42 -11.39
CA ALA A 16 0.69 -3.67 -9.99
C ALA A 16 -0.57 -4.55 -9.80
N THR A 17 -1.65 -4.01 -9.22
CA THR A 17 -2.93 -4.71 -8.97
C THR A 17 -3.68 -5.06 -10.25
N GLU A 18 -3.49 -4.32 -11.33
CA GLU A 18 -4.13 -4.62 -12.63
C GLU A 18 -3.64 -5.96 -13.19
N ARG A 19 -2.42 -6.39 -12.83
CA ARG A 19 -1.90 -7.71 -13.18
C ARG A 19 -2.66 -8.84 -12.50
N GLN A 20 -3.05 -8.64 -11.24
CA GLN A 20 -3.84 -9.62 -10.48
C GLN A 20 -5.23 -9.76 -11.11
N VAL A 21 -5.86 -8.64 -11.45
CA VAL A 21 -7.13 -8.64 -12.18
C VAL A 21 -6.95 -9.33 -13.55
N ALA A 22 -5.95 -8.94 -14.33
CA ALA A 22 -5.70 -9.57 -15.64
C ALA A 22 -5.46 -11.08 -15.56
N TRP A 23 -4.79 -11.56 -14.50
CA TRP A 23 -4.62 -12.99 -14.25
C TRP A 23 -5.94 -13.69 -13.91
N LEU A 24 -6.79 -13.07 -13.08
CA LEU A 24 -8.14 -13.60 -12.78
C LEU A 24 -9.00 -13.70 -14.06
N PHE A 25 -8.80 -12.82 -15.03
CA PHE A 25 -9.48 -12.86 -16.33
C PHE A 25 -8.64 -13.54 -17.42
N SER A 26 -7.87 -14.57 -17.06
CA SER A 26 -7.08 -15.37 -18.00
C SER A 26 -7.54 -16.82 -18.06
N GLU A 27 -7.16 -17.52 -19.13
CA GLU A 27 -7.41 -18.96 -19.32
C GLU A 27 -6.77 -19.84 -18.23
N HIS A 28 -5.88 -19.28 -17.41
CA HIS A 28 -5.31 -19.97 -16.25
C HIS A 28 -6.28 -20.06 -15.06
N HIS A 29 -7.25 -19.15 -14.97
CA HIS A 29 -8.19 -19.10 -13.85
C HIS A 29 -9.64 -19.41 -14.28
N LEU A 30 -10.03 -18.94 -15.47
CA LEU A 30 -11.39 -19.09 -16.00
C LEU A 30 -11.40 -20.01 -17.22
N SER A 31 -12.49 -20.77 -17.36
CA SER A 31 -12.77 -21.53 -18.58
C SER A 31 -13.09 -20.59 -19.76
N ALA A 32 -13.02 -21.12 -20.98
CA ALA A 32 -13.33 -20.34 -22.19
C ALA A 32 -14.76 -19.76 -22.19
N ALA A 33 -15.73 -20.51 -21.63
CA ALA A 33 -17.11 -20.03 -21.51
C ALA A 33 -17.23 -18.87 -20.51
N GLU A 34 -16.57 -18.99 -19.35
CA GLU A 34 -16.54 -17.92 -18.33
C GLU A 34 -15.81 -16.67 -18.83
N LEU A 35 -14.73 -16.83 -19.59
CA LEU A 35 -14.04 -15.71 -20.23
C LEU A 35 -14.91 -14.99 -21.26
N ALA A 36 -15.66 -15.75 -22.08
CA ALA A 36 -16.58 -15.17 -23.05
C ALA A 36 -17.68 -14.34 -22.36
N GLU A 37 -18.21 -14.87 -21.24
CA GLU A 37 -19.22 -14.19 -20.44
C GLU A 37 -18.66 -12.95 -19.73
N ALA A 38 -17.49 -13.06 -19.09
CA ALA A 38 -16.80 -11.93 -18.49
C ALA A 38 -16.51 -10.83 -19.53
N ALA A 39 -16.03 -11.21 -20.72
CA ALA A 39 -15.78 -10.27 -21.81
C ALA A 39 -17.08 -9.59 -22.29
N ARG A 40 -18.21 -10.31 -22.30
CA ARG A 40 -19.53 -9.74 -22.60
C ARG A 40 -19.91 -8.67 -21.58
N ARG A 41 -19.84 -8.99 -20.29
CA ARG A 41 -20.16 -8.06 -19.19
C ARG A 41 -19.28 -6.81 -19.19
N ILE A 42 -17.97 -6.97 -19.43
CA ILE A 42 -17.04 -5.82 -19.53
C ILE A 42 -17.39 -4.92 -20.72
N ARG A 43 -17.77 -5.49 -21.87
CA ARG A 43 -18.23 -4.71 -23.04
C ARG A 43 -19.55 -3.98 -22.77
N GLU A 44 -20.41 -4.55 -21.92
CA GLU A 44 -21.64 -3.91 -21.43
C GLU A 44 -21.37 -2.81 -20.39
N GLY A 45 -20.11 -2.57 -20.03
CA GLY A 45 -19.68 -1.49 -19.14
C GLY A 45 -19.41 -1.94 -17.70
N GLU A 46 -19.47 -3.23 -17.40
CA GLU A 46 -19.11 -3.72 -16.07
C GLU A 46 -17.62 -3.52 -15.81
N ARG A 47 -17.31 -2.88 -14.67
CA ARG A 47 -15.93 -2.73 -14.21
C ARG A 47 -15.60 -3.85 -13.23
N PRO A 48 -14.61 -4.71 -13.53
CA PRO A 48 -14.21 -5.75 -12.60
C PRO A 48 -13.69 -5.16 -11.29
N ASP A 49 -14.30 -5.54 -10.17
CA ASP A 49 -13.86 -5.18 -8.82
C ASP A 49 -13.80 -6.43 -7.92
N PRO A 50 -12.82 -7.33 -8.16
CA PRO A 50 -12.72 -8.56 -7.39
C PRO A 50 -12.35 -8.30 -5.92
N PRO A 51 -12.87 -9.09 -4.97
CA PRO A 51 -12.52 -8.97 -3.56
C PRO A 51 -11.02 -9.14 -3.31
N ARG A 52 -10.51 -8.49 -2.26
CA ARG A 52 -9.08 -8.51 -1.89
C ARG A 52 -8.51 -9.92 -1.70
N SER A 53 -9.33 -10.87 -1.27
CA SER A 53 -8.92 -12.28 -1.13
C SER A 53 -8.53 -12.90 -2.47
N LEU A 54 -9.32 -12.66 -3.53
CA LEU A 54 -9.03 -13.15 -4.89
C LEU A 54 -7.83 -12.46 -5.51
N LEU A 55 -7.68 -11.15 -5.28
CA LEU A 55 -6.49 -10.40 -5.73
C LEU A 55 -5.21 -10.94 -5.11
N GLU A 56 -5.25 -11.30 -3.83
CA GLU A 56 -4.11 -11.88 -3.12
C GLU A 56 -3.84 -13.33 -3.57
N GLN A 57 -4.88 -14.12 -3.85
CA GLN A 57 -4.72 -15.44 -4.46
C GLN A 57 -4.03 -15.34 -5.82
N ALA A 58 -4.51 -14.46 -6.70
CA ALA A 58 -3.89 -14.20 -7.99
C ALA A 58 -2.43 -13.76 -7.82
N ARG A 59 -2.13 -12.91 -6.82
CA ARG A 59 -0.76 -12.48 -6.51
C ARG A 59 0.16 -13.68 -6.25
N VAL A 60 -0.31 -14.65 -5.47
CA VAL A 60 0.45 -15.87 -5.12
C VAL A 60 0.65 -16.77 -6.34
N GLU A 61 -0.41 -17.03 -7.10
CA GLU A 61 -0.37 -17.87 -8.31
C GLU A 61 0.52 -17.29 -9.42
N MET A 62 0.65 -15.96 -9.47
CA MET A 62 1.59 -15.27 -10.36
C MET A 62 3.06 -15.37 -9.91
N GLY A 63 3.38 -16.17 -8.90
CA GLY A 63 4.75 -16.39 -8.42
C GLY A 63 5.25 -15.34 -7.44
N ALA A 64 4.40 -14.45 -6.95
CA ALA A 64 4.79 -13.62 -5.81
C ALA A 64 4.74 -14.46 -4.54
N ALA A 65 5.77 -14.36 -3.69
CA ALA A 65 5.74 -15.03 -2.40
C ALA A 65 4.47 -14.59 -1.62
N PRO A 66 3.68 -15.53 -1.07
CA PRO A 66 2.58 -15.18 -0.20
C PRO A 66 3.11 -14.30 0.93
N LEU A 67 2.43 -13.18 1.18
CA LEU A 67 2.76 -12.34 2.33
C LEU A 67 2.56 -13.19 3.58
N SER A 68 3.66 -13.44 4.31
CA SER A 68 3.59 -14.17 5.58
C SER A 68 2.59 -13.50 6.53
N ASP A 69 2.00 -14.27 7.45
CA ASP A 69 1.08 -13.70 8.45
C ASP A 69 1.73 -12.54 9.22
N ARG A 70 3.04 -12.66 9.48
CA ARG A 70 3.86 -11.59 10.06
C ARG A 70 3.88 -10.31 9.20
N ALA A 71 3.89 -10.43 7.88
CA ALA A 71 3.86 -9.30 6.94
C ALA A 71 2.53 -8.53 7.00
N ARG A 72 1.44 -9.23 7.27
CA ARG A 72 0.08 -8.66 7.40
C ARG A 72 -0.19 -8.07 8.78
N THR A 73 0.53 -8.55 9.80
CA THR A 73 0.32 -8.14 11.19
C THR A 73 0.74 -6.67 11.38
N PRO A 74 -0.14 -5.79 11.90
CA PRO A 74 0.21 -4.41 12.24
C PRO A 74 1.20 -4.31 13.41
N LEU A 75 1.72 -3.11 13.66
CA LEU A 75 2.39 -2.78 14.91
C LEU A 75 1.39 -2.86 16.06
N ARG A 76 1.81 -3.45 17.18
CA ARG A 76 1.02 -3.50 18.40
C ARG A 76 0.96 -2.11 19.05
N SER A 77 -0.04 -1.87 19.90
CA SER A 77 -0.25 -0.55 20.53
C SER A 77 0.93 -0.07 21.38
N ASP A 78 1.57 -0.98 22.11
CA ASP A 78 2.81 -0.74 22.86
C ASP A 78 3.96 -0.28 21.94
N GLN A 79 4.09 -0.92 20.78
CA GLN A 79 5.09 -0.54 19.77
C GLN A 79 4.79 0.83 19.16
N LEU A 80 3.51 1.18 18.97
CA LEU A 80 3.10 2.49 18.49
C LEU A 80 3.39 3.59 19.53
N VAL A 81 3.11 3.36 20.82
CA VAL A 81 3.44 4.31 21.89
C VAL A 81 4.95 4.51 21.98
N LEU A 82 5.72 3.42 21.96
CA LEU A 82 7.18 3.49 21.98
C LEU A 82 7.73 4.23 20.77
N LEU A 83 7.18 3.98 19.57
CA LEU A 83 7.57 4.67 18.35
C LEU A 83 7.26 6.17 18.41
N THR A 84 6.09 6.56 18.93
CA THR A 84 5.76 7.97 19.17
C THR A 84 6.75 8.61 20.13
N ALA A 85 7.01 7.97 21.27
CA ALA A 85 7.97 8.48 22.26
C ALA A 85 9.38 8.61 21.67
N ALA A 86 9.84 7.62 20.90
CA ALA A 86 11.13 7.66 20.23
C ALA A 86 11.21 8.78 19.16
N ASN A 87 10.14 9.00 18.40
CA ASN A 87 10.07 10.08 17.42
C ASN A 87 10.12 11.48 18.08
N LEU A 88 9.53 11.63 19.27
CA LEU A 88 9.54 12.89 20.03
C LEU A 88 10.88 13.13 20.73
N LEU A 89 11.48 12.09 21.35
CA LEU A 89 12.67 12.23 22.19
C LEU A 89 13.98 12.16 21.41
N LEU A 90 14.05 11.30 20.39
CA LEU A 90 15.29 11.05 19.66
C LEU A 90 15.31 11.91 18.39
N THR A 91 14.46 11.60 17.41
CA THR A 91 14.10 12.42 16.24
C THR A 91 13.02 11.67 15.44
N PRO A 92 12.30 12.34 14.52
CA PRO A 92 11.45 11.65 13.54
C PRO A 92 12.21 10.70 12.58
N LEU A 93 13.56 10.69 12.57
CA LEU A 93 14.34 9.78 11.72
C LEU A 93 14.17 8.32 12.16
N VAL A 94 13.85 8.06 13.44
CA VAL A 94 13.64 6.69 13.94
C VAL A 94 12.50 6.02 13.20
N GLY A 95 11.37 6.72 13.05
CA GLY A 95 10.23 6.20 12.32
C GLY A 95 10.45 6.06 10.81
N LEU A 96 11.27 6.92 10.21
CA LEU A 96 11.70 6.77 8.81
C LEU A 96 12.61 5.54 8.62
N ALA A 97 13.55 5.31 9.53
CA ALA A 97 14.43 4.15 9.50
C ALA A 97 13.63 2.84 9.66
N LEU A 98 12.67 2.82 10.59
CA LEU A 98 11.74 1.71 10.77
C LEU A 98 10.88 1.46 9.53
N TRP A 99 10.33 2.52 8.92
CA TRP A 99 9.60 2.39 7.66
C TRP A 99 10.47 1.77 6.57
N TRP A 100 11.72 2.24 6.42
CA TRP A 100 12.64 1.71 5.40
C TRP A 100 12.97 0.23 5.62
N GLY A 101 13.21 -0.19 6.86
CA GLY A 101 13.48 -1.58 7.20
C GLY A 101 12.26 -2.49 7.06
N LEU A 102 11.06 -1.99 7.35
CA LEU A 102 9.83 -2.78 7.32
C LEU A 102 9.13 -2.82 5.96
N ARG A 103 9.47 -1.92 5.01
CA ARG A 103 8.69 -1.76 3.77
C ARG A 103 8.64 -3.02 2.89
N ALA A 104 9.69 -3.84 2.92
CA ALA A 104 9.76 -5.09 2.14
C ALA A 104 9.00 -6.23 2.82
N ASP A 105 9.28 -6.46 4.11
CA ASP A 105 8.80 -7.65 4.82
C ASP A 105 7.49 -7.46 5.58
N ARG A 106 7.16 -6.23 6.01
CA ARG A 106 5.96 -5.90 6.80
C ARG A 106 5.32 -4.59 6.32
N PRO A 107 4.73 -4.55 5.11
CA PRO A 107 4.23 -3.32 4.49
C PRO A 107 3.06 -2.67 5.25
N VAL A 108 2.30 -3.44 6.04
CA VAL A 108 1.24 -2.88 6.91
C VAL A 108 1.87 -2.10 8.08
N ALA A 109 2.82 -2.71 8.79
CA ALA A 109 3.56 -2.07 9.88
C ALA A 109 4.36 -0.86 9.39
N ALA A 110 5.00 -0.97 8.22
CA ALA A 110 5.71 0.15 7.59
C ALA A 110 4.78 1.35 7.33
N ARG A 111 3.58 1.11 6.79
CA ARG A 111 2.57 2.17 6.57
C ARG A 111 2.10 2.83 7.87
N GLN A 112 2.00 2.09 8.96
CA GLN A 112 1.70 2.67 10.27
C GLN A 112 2.85 3.53 10.79
N ALA A 113 4.09 3.03 10.69
CA ALA A 113 5.28 3.74 11.13
C ALA A 113 5.42 5.09 10.42
N ILE A 114 5.30 5.13 9.09
CA ILE A 114 5.43 6.39 8.33
C ILE A 114 4.28 7.36 8.63
N ARG A 115 3.03 6.90 8.73
CA ARG A 115 1.88 7.76 9.05
C ARG A 115 2.07 8.43 10.41
N LEU A 116 2.41 7.65 11.42
CA LEU A 116 2.64 8.15 12.78
C LEU A 116 3.80 9.17 12.80
N THR A 117 4.88 8.86 12.11
CA THR A 117 6.05 9.74 12.01
C THR A 117 5.70 11.06 11.35
N LEU A 118 4.94 11.04 10.25
CA LEU A 118 4.46 12.25 9.58
C LEU A 118 3.55 13.08 10.50
N THR A 119 2.65 12.44 11.24
CA THR A 119 1.81 13.15 12.22
C THR A 119 2.65 13.86 13.28
N VAL A 120 3.68 13.21 13.81
CA VAL A 120 4.61 13.82 14.78
C VAL A 120 5.37 14.99 14.14
N ILE A 121 5.89 14.83 12.92
CA ILE A 121 6.59 15.90 12.19
C ILE A 121 5.69 17.12 12.02
N VAL A 122 4.45 16.93 11.56
CA VAL A 122 3.49 18.01 11.36
C VAL A 122 3.17 18.70 12.70
N GLY A 123 2.95 17.94 13.77
CA GLY A 123 2.70 18.51 15.10
C GLY A 123 3.86 19.36 15.61
N LEU A 124 5.09 18.87 15.48
CA LEU A 124 6.30 19.61 15.85
C LEU A 124 6.48 20.87 14.99
N ALA A 125 6.23 20.79 13.69
CA ALA A 125 6.33 21.93 12.79
C ALA A 125 5.31 23.03 13.11
N VAL A 126 4.07 22.65 13.46
CA VAL A 126 3.02 23.59 13.89
C VAL A 126 3.41 24.26 15.21
N MET A 127 3.84 23.47 16.21
CA MET A 127 4.28 24.00 17.50
C MET A 127 5.46 24.97 17.35
N TRP A 128 6.46 24.60 16.54
CA TRP A 128 7.61 25.44 16.26
C TRP A 128 7.22 26.76 15.59
N THR A 129 6.36 26.69 14.57
CA THR A 129 5.86 27.90 13.89
C THR A 129 5.10 28.81 14.85
N ALA A 130 4.26 28.25 15.73
CA ALA A 130 3.54 29.03 16.74
C ALA A 130 4.48 29.72 17.73
N LEU A 131 5.55 29.03 18.17
CA LEU A 131 6.57 29.60 19.05
C LEU A 131 7.32 30.75 18.37
N LEU A 132 7.73 30.58 17.11
CA LEU A 132 8.39 31.63 16.33
C LEU A 132 7.53 32.88 16.17
N LEU A 133 6.24 32.70 15.87
CA LEU A 133 5.29 33.81 15.75
C LEU A 133 5.13 34.54 17.09
N ASN A 134 4.94 33.82 18.19
CA ASN A 134 4.79 34.42 19.51
C ASN A 134 6.05 35.20 19.95
N TRP A 135 7.24 34.69 19.63
CA TRP A 135 8.49 35.39 19.91
C TRP A 135 8.62 36.68 19.10
N SER A 136 8.22 36.67 17.82
CA SER A 136 8.28 37.86 16.95
C SER A 136 7.35 39.00 17.36
N THR A 137 6.30 38.70 18.12
CA THR A 137 5.30 39.70 18.57
C THR A 137 5.58 40.25 19.97
N SER A 138 6.59 39.75 20.68
CA SER A 138 6.95 40.24 22.02
C SER A 138 7.81 41.51 21.88
N PRO A 139 7.35 42.70 22.32
CA PRO A 139 8.17 43.91 22.31
C PRO A 139 9.35 43.74 23.27
N ALA A 140 10.54 44.12 22.80
CA ALA A 140 11.79 44.08 23.56
C ALA A 140 11.78 45.02 24.78
#